data_AF-A0A7U9T2Z2-F1
#
_entry.id   AF-A0A7U9T2Z2-F1
#
_cell.length_a   1.000
_cell.length_b   1.000
_cell.length_c   1.000
_cell.angle_alpha   90.00
_cell.angle_beta   90.00
_cell.angle_gamma   90.00
#
_symmetry.space_group_name_H-M   'P 1'
#
loop_
_entity.id
_entity.type
_entity.pdbx_description
1 polymer ?
#
loop_
_entity_poly.entity_id
_entity_poly.type
_entity_poly.pdbx_seq_one_letter_code
_entity_poly.pdbx_strand_id
1 'polypeptide(L)'
;MAAQNEDSKNNVVKPVRTSEYDEYRGSYMDADGNYVYTTWDKRGKKWVEVPVCTIPLGENGENAEWIIMLDHDDHEVDLQNRYQDENADYGFSNRVANQKAGDDDDMSDTDAWAMIADPKADIFDTLFPEEEEVNQKLQQLEEFMKLLTEDQRNLIYEHFGARKTLKQICDEENAANGTDKSPQSVGNRKKILERLKKFFEKAEQ
;
A
#
# COMPACT_ATOMS: atom_id res chain seq x y z
N MET A 1 -4.11 -6.58 59.82
CA MET A 1 -3.50 -7.51 58.85
C MET A 1 -4.20 -7.28 57.52
N ALA A 2 -3.55 -6.61 56.59
CA ALA A 2 -4.01 -6.46 55.21
C ALA A 2 -2.79 -6.68 54.33
N ALA A 3 -2.62 -7.90 53.85
CA ALA A 3 -1.70 -8.25 52.76
C ALA A 3 -2.61 -8.47 51.54
N GLN A 4 -2.69 -7.48 50.68
CA GLN A 4 -1.95 -7.42 49.40
C GLN A 4 -2.50 -8.45 48.42
N ASN A 5 -3.37 -7.98 47.53
CA ASN A 5 -3.78 -8.66 46.31
C ASN A 5 -2.54 -8.78 45.40
N GLU A 6 -1.93 -9.97 45.38
CA GLU A 6 -1.15 -10.43 44.24
C GLU A 6 -2.15 -10.86 43.16
N ASP A 7 -2.31 -10.04 42.12
CA ASP A 7 -2.76 -10.48 40.78
C ASP A 7 -2.74 -9.29 39.82
N SER A 8 -1.62 -8.57 39.79
CA SER A 8 -1.29 -7.71 38.65
C SER A 8 -0.66 -8.60 37.59
N LYS A 9 -1.48 -9.26 36.77
CA LYS A 9 -0.97 -9.90 35.55
C LYS A 9 -0.35 -8.80 34.69
N ASN A 10 0.99 -8.71 34.70
CA ASN A 10 1.73 -7.84 33.79
C ASN A 10 1.40 -8.30 32.37
N ASN A 11 0.52 -7.55 31.70
CA ASN A 11 0.16 -7.80 30.32
C ASN A 11 1.24 -7.18 29.44
N VAL A 12 2.40 -7.85 29.34
CA VAL A 12 3.45 -7.44 28.42
C VAL A 12 2.89 -7.53 27.00
N VAL A 13 2.78 -6.38 26.34
CA VAL A 13 2.33 -6.31 24.95
C VAL A 13 3.44 -6.85 24.08
N LYS A 14 3.18 -7.99 23.43
CA LYS A 14 4.12 -8.57 22.47
C LYS A 14 4.27 -7.63 21.26
N PRO A 15 5.50 -7.41 20.75
CA PRO A 15 5.68 -6.65 19.53
C PRO A 15 4.97 -7.33 18.36
N VAL A 16 4.39 -6.52 17.48
CA VAL A 16 3.75 -7.00 16.25
C VAL A 16 4.80 -7.02 15.16
N ARG A 17 4.97 -8.18 14.54
CA ARG A 17 5.88 -8.37 13.41
C ARG A 17 5.47 -7.50 12.22
N THR A 18 6.44 -6.81 11.63
CA THR A 18 6.30 -5.98 10.44
C THR A 18 7.00 -6.58 9.22
N SER A 19 8.09 -7.33 9.44
CA SER A 19 8.80 -8.07 8.40
C SER A 19 7.99 -9.28 7.90
N GLU A 20 8.16 -9.69 6.64
CA GLU A 20 7.61 -10.97 6.17
C GLU A 20 8.56 -12.12 6.56
N TYR A 21 8.06 -13.36 6.64
CA TYR A 21 8.94 -14.52 6.86
C TYR A 21 9.70 -14.86 5.59
N ASP A 22 11.03 -14.83 5.70
CA ASP A 22 11.95 -15.18 4.63
C ASP A 22 12.83 -16.37 5.06
N GLU A 23 12.69 -17.48 4.34
CA GLU A 23 13.44 -18.72 4.56
C GLU A 23 14.95 -18.57 4.31
N TYR A 24 15.39 -17.50 3.62
CA TYR A 24 16.79 -17.26 3.26
C TYR A 24 17.52 -16.29 4.20
N ARG A 25 16.82 -15.58 5.10
CA ARG A 25 17.41 -14.53 5.94
C ARG A 25 18.26 -15.06 7.10
N GLY A 26 17.91 -16.23 7.61
CA GLY A 26 18.56 -16.80 8.79
C GLY A 26 18.25 -16.05 10.10
N SER A 27 17.18 -15.26 10.13
CA SER A 27 16.66 -14.61 11.33
C SER A 27 15.15 -14.36 11.21
N TYR A 28 14.44 -14.39 12.34
CA TYR A 28 13.00 -14.09 12.40
C TYR A 28 12.51 -13.84 13.83
N MET A 29 11.36 -13.17 13.96
CA MET A 29 10.58 -13.13 15.20
C MET A 29 9.68 -14.37 15.32
N ASP A 30 9.78 -15.10 16.43
CA ASP A 30 8.96 -16.28 16.72
C ASP A 30 7.56 -15.92 17.26
N ALA A 31 6.71 -16.94 17.45
CA ALA A 31 5.34 -16.75 17.95
C ALA A 31 5.26 -16.26 19.40
N ASP A 32 6.33 -16.44 20.17
CA ASP A 32 6.43 -15.97 21.55
C ASP A 32 6.88 -14.51 21.63
N GLY A 33 7.32 -13.93 20.50
CA GLY A 33 7.81 -12.57 20.39
C GLY A 33 9.31 -12.48 20.66
N ASN A 34 10.03 -13.60 20.69
CA ASN A 34 11.49 -13.61 20.76
C ASN A 34 12.07 -13.45 19.36
N TYR A 35 13.28 -12.91 19.28
CA TYR A 35 14.00 -12.80 18.02
C TYR A 35 15.06 -13.90 17.92
N VAL A 36 15.02 -14.68 16.84
CA VAL A 36 15.83 -15.88 16.65
C VAL A 36 16.77 -15.68 15.48
N TYR A 37 18.05 -15.97 15.69
CA TYR A 37 19.06 -16.13 14.65
C TYR A 37 19.34 -17.61 14.42
N THR A 38 19.39 -18.02 13.16
CA THR A 38 19.62 -19.38 12.74
C THR A 38 20.87 -19.51 11.87
N THR A 39 21.36 -20.74 11.77
CA THR A 39 22.40 -21.11 10.81
C THR A 39 22.13 -22.50 10.28
N TRP A 40 22.77 -22.86 9.17
CA TRP A 40 22.70 -24.20 8.62
C TRP A 40 23.78 -25.08 9.24
N ASP A 41 23.36 -26.17 9.90
CA ASP A 41 24.25 -27.20 10.45
C ASP A 41 24.09 -28.52 9.67
N LYS A 42 25.21 -29.21 9.44
CA LYS A 42 25.24 -30.44 8.66
C LYS A 42 25.04 -31.64 9.57
N ARG A 43 23.79 -32.14 9.62
CA ARG A 43 23.44 -33.34 10.36
C ARG A 43 23.42 -34.56 9.43
N GLY A 44 24.57 -35.24 9.36
CA GLY A 44 24.77 -36.39 8.49
C GLY A 44 24.85 -35.99 7.01
N LYS A 45 23.82 -36.37 6.22
CA LYS A 45 23.73 -36.04 4.79
C LYS A 45 22.82 -34.85 4.48
N LYS A 46 22.16 -34.26 5.47
CA LYS A 46 21.23 -33.15 5.30
C LYS A 46 21.74 -31.90 6.01
N TRP A 47 21.49 -30.75 5.42
CA TRP A 47 21.60 -29.47 6.09
C TRP A 47 20.28 -29.21 6.82
N VAL A 48 20.38 -28.79 8.08
CA VAL A 48 19.24 -28.46 8.91
C VAL A 48 19.49 -27.09 9.50
N GLU A 49 18.50 -26.22 9.40
CA GLU A 49 18.53 -24.92 10.05
C GLU A 49 18.40 -25.10 11.56
N VAL A 50 19.32 -24.50 12.32
CA VAL A 50 19.37 -24.59 13.78
C VAL A 50 19.49 -23.20 14.39
N PRO A 51 18.77 -22.92 15.49
CA PRO A 51 18.92 -21.65 16.19
C PRO A 51 20.32 -21.56 16.83
N VAL A 52 20.99 -20.44 16.59
CA VAL A 52 22.30 -20.11 17.16
C VAL A 52 22.16 -19.16 18.34
N CYS A 53 21.22 -18.22 18.24
CA CYS A 53 20.97 -17.22 19.27
C CYS A 53 19.49 -16.90 19.32
N THR A 54 18.94 -16.76 20.53
CA THR A 54 17.58 -16.29 20.76
C THR A 54 17.64 -15.13 21.74
N ILE A 55 17.13 -13.99 21.32
CA ILE A 55 16.93 -12.82 22.17
C ILE A 55 15.53 -12.94 22.75
N PRO A 56 15.38 -13.31 24.03
CA PRO A 56 14.06 -13.48 24.63
C PRO A 56 13.39 -12.13 24.81
N LEU A 57 12.07 -12.06 24.65
CA LEU A 57 11.29 -10.86 24.97
C LEU A 57 11.49 -10.42 26.43
N GLY A 58 11.66 -11.40 27.32
CA GLY A 58 11.81 -11.20 28.76
C GLY A 58 10.46 -11.17 29.48
N GLU A 59 10.45 -11.47 30.78
CA GLU A 59 9.20 -11.59 31.57
C GLU A 59 8.43 -10.26 31.65
N ASN A 60 9.13 -9.13 31.57
CA ASN A 60 8.54 -7.79 31.57
C ASN A 60 8.76 -7.03 30.26
N GLY A 61 9.15 -7.72 29.19
CA GLY A 61 9.46 -7.07 27.91
C GLY A 61 10.77 -6.28 27.94
N GLU A 62 11.76 -6.70 28.74
CA GLU A 62 13.03 -5.96 28.88
C GLU A 62 13.75 -5.76 27.54
N ASN A 63 13.53 -6.67 26.58
CA ASN A 63 14.14 -6.62 25.26
C ASN A 63 13.18 -6.18 24.14
N ALA A 64 11.99 -5.69 24.47
CA ALA A 64 10.98 -5.34 23.49
C ALA A 64 11.49 -4.32 22.45
N GLU A 65 12.18 -3.26 22.89
CA GLU A 65 12.76 -2.24 22.00
C GLU A 65 13.78 -2.83 21.03
N TRP A 66 14.63 -3.75 21.51
CA TRP A 66 15.61 -4.42 20.66
C TRP A 66 14.95 -5.31 19.61
N ILE A 67 13.90 -6.03 20.00
CA ILE A 67 13.17 -6.93 19.11
C ILE A 67 12.40 -6.13 18.05
N ILE A 68 11.81 -4.99 18.42
CA ILE A 68 11.15 -4.07 17.49
C ILE A 68 12.17 -3.51 16.49
N MET A 69 13.34 -3.07 16.96
CA MET A 69 14.40 -2.55 16.10
C MET A 69 14.87 -3.62 15.10
N LEU A 70 15.11 -4.85 15.56
CA LEU A 70 15.56 -5.94 14.69
C LEU A 70 14.52 -6.32 13.64
N ASP A 71 13.24 -6.38 14.02
CA ASP A 71 12.15 -6.63 13.06
C ASP A 71 11.97 -5.48 12.05
N HIS A 72 12.24 -4.24 12.48
CA HIS A 72 12.21 -3.09 11.59
C HIS A 72 13.35 -3.14 10.56
N ASP A 73 14.58 -3.44 10.97
CA ASP A 73 15.73 -3.60 10.07
C ASP A 73 15.45 -4.72 9.04
N ASP A 74 14.88 -5.83 9.52
CA ASP A 74 14.41 -6.93 8.70
C ASP A 74 13.37 -6.48 7.65
N HIS A 75 12.39 -5.68 8.06
CA HIS A 75 11.38 -5.13 7.17
C HIS A 75 11.97 -4.15 6.13
N GLU A 76 13.01 -3.36 6.49
CA GLU A 76 13.71 -2.52 5.52
C GLU A 76 14.41 -3.35 4.43
N VAL A 77 15.03 -4.46 4.80
CA VAL A 77 15.62 -5.40 3.84
C VAL A 77 14.55 -6.01 2.94
N ASP A 78 13.40 -6.38 3.49
CA ASP A 78 12.27 -6.89 2.70
C ASP A 78 11.76 -5.88 1.68
N LEU A 79 11.59 -4.63 2.10
CA LEU A 79 11.23 -3.55 1.18
C LEU A 79 12.28 -3.37 0.10
N GLN A 80 13.56 -3.39 0.45
CA GLN A 80 14.63 -3.26 -0.52
C GLN A 80 14.62 -4.41 -1.53
N ASN A 81 14.52 -5.65 -1.07
CA ASN A 81 14.45 -6.83 -1.95
C ASN A 81 13.23 -6.75 -2.86
N ARG A 82 12.07 -6.39 -2.32
CA ARG A 82 10.86 -6.19 -3.12
C ARG A 82 11.05 -5.10 -4.17
N TYR A 83 11.63 -3.96 -3.82
CA TYR A 83 11.90 -2.89 -4.79
C TYR A 83 12.95 -3.30 -5.83
N GLN A 84 13.92 -4.15 -5.47
CA GLN A 84 14.88 -4.69 -6.43
C GLN A 84 14.20 -5.62 -7.43
N ASP A 85 13.29 -6.48 -6.96
CA ASP A 85 12.47 -7.35 -7.81
C ASP A 85 11.54 -6.52 -8.71
N GLU A 86 10.73 -5.61 -8.13
CA GLU A 86 9.78 -4.77 -8.87
C GLU A 86 10.46 -3.88 -9.93
N ASN A 87 11.68 -3.40 -9.67
CA ASN A 87 12.44 -2.57 -10.61
C ASN A 87 13.42 -3.38 -11.48
N ALA A 88 13.45 -4.70 -11.37
CA ALA A 88 14.33 -5.52 -12.17
C ALA A 88 13.95 -5.44 -13.65
N ASP A 89 14.93 -5.18 -14.52
CA ASP A 89 14.74 -5.36 -15.97
C ASP A 89 14.80 -6.85 -16.29
N TYR A 90 13.68 -7.52 -16.07
CA TYR A 90 13.54 -8.93 -16.35
C TYR A 90 13.63 -9.21 -17.87
N GLY A 91 13.27 -8.26 -18.73
CA GLY A 91 13.42 -8.40 -20.19
C GLY A 91 14.90 -8.50 -20.61
N PHE A 92 15.77 -7.69 -20.02
CA PHE A 92 17.22 -7.82 -20.19
C PHE A 92 17.76 -9.10 -19.54
N SER A 93 17.35 -9.39 -18.30
CA SER A 93 17.83 -10.54 -17.54
C SER A 93 17.51 -11.87 -18.24
N ASN A 94 16.29 -12.01 -18.76
CA ASN A 94 15.85 -13.20 -19.51
C ASN A 94 16.63 -13.36 -20.82
N ARG A 95 16.91 -12.27 -21.55
CA ARG A 95 17.75 -12.31 -22.76
C ARG A 95 19.18 -12.77 -22.45
N VAL A 96 19.78 -12.26 -21.38
CA VAL A 96 21.12 -12.67 -20.94
C VAL A 96 21.14 -14.14 -20.52
N ALA A 97 20.11 -14.60 -19.78
CA ALA A 97 19.99 -16.00 -19.37
C ALA A 97 19.86 -16.93 -20.59
N ASN A 98 19.01 -16.58 -21.56
CA ASN A 98 18.84 -17.34 -22.81
C ASN A 98 20.13 -17.40 -23.62
N GLN A 99 20.86 -16.28 -23.74
CA GLN A 99 22.13 -16.27 -24.46
C GLN A 99 23.19 -17.14 -23.78
N LYS A 100 23.18 -17.24 -22.45
CA LYS A 100 24.07 -18.15 -21.71
C LYS A 100 23.64 -19.62 -21.77
N ALA A 101 22.36 -19.88 -21.99
CA ALA A 101 21.81 -21.23 -22.10
C ALA A 101 22.06 -21.88 -23.48
N GLY A 102 22.30 -21.08 -24.53
CA GLY A 102 22.50 -21.56 -25.90
C GLY A 102 23.97 -21.66 -26.32
N ASP A 103 24.56 -22.83 -26.11
CA ASP A 103 25.63 -23.40 -26.98
C ASP A 103 25.18 -24.77 -27.56
N ASP A 104 23.90 -25.14 -27.36
CA ASP A 104 23.24 -26.29 -28.01
C ASP A 104 22.32 -25.75 -29.11
N ASP A 105 22.58 -26.17 -30.35
CA ASP A 105 21.97 -25.74 -31.62
C ASP A 105 20.44 -25.96 -31.78
N ASP A 106 19.67 -26.14 -30.69
CA ASP A 106 18.25 -26.55 -30.74
C ASP A 106 17.26 -25.59 -30.04
N MET A 107 17.67 -24.35 -29.78
CA MET A 107 16.75 -23.28 -29.37
C MET A 107 16.63 -22.22 -30.47
N SER A 108 16.32 -22.69 -31.68
CA SER A 108 15.97 -21.80 -32.78
C SER A 108 14.62 -21.15 -32.49
N ASP A 109 14.64 -19.83 -32.34
CA ASP A 109 13.50 -18.93 -32.35
C ASP A 109 12.51 -19.06 -31.18
N THR A 110 12.86 -18.32 -30.12
CA THR A 110 11.94 -17.58 -29.24
C THR A 110 10.93 -18.44 -28.48
N ASP A 111 11.38 -19.00 -27.35
CA ASP A 111 10.44 -19.46 -26.33
C ASP A 111 9.58 -18.25 -25.89
N ALA A 112 8.29 -18.27 -26.25
CA ALA A 112 7.37 -17.16 -25.98
C ALA A 112 7.30 -16.86 -24.48
N TRP A 113 7.52 -17.89 -23.64
CA TRP A 113 7.61 -17.77 -22.18
C TRP A 113 8.85 -17.00 -21.73
N ALA A 114 9.94 -17.06 -22.49
CA ALA A 114 11.16 -16.33 -22.19
C ALA A 114 11.15 -14.87 -22.70
N MET A 115 10.10 -14.48 -23.45
CA MET A 115 9.83 -13.08 -23.82
C MET A 115 8.90 -12.36 -22.85
N ILE A 116 8.25 -13.09 -21.95
CA ILE A 116 7.54 -12.47 -20.83
C ILE A 116 8.60 -11.74 -20.00
N ALA A 117 8.41 -10.43 -19.82
CA ALA A 117 9.33 -9.61 -19.06
C ALA A 117 9.36 -10.14 -17.62
N ASP A 118 8.31 -9.95 -16.84
CA ASP A 118 8.22 -10.47 -15.47
C ASP A 118 7.39 -11.77 -15.43
N PRO A 119 7.98 -12.93 -15.04
CA PRO A 119 7.25 -14.19 -14.88
C PRO A 119 6.17 -14.17 -13.78
N LYS A 120 6.25 -13.22 -12.84
CA LYS A 120 5.25 -13.00 -11.79
C LYS A 120 4.17 -12.00 -12.20
N ALA A 121 4.30 -11.35 -13.36
CA ALA A 121 3.27 -10.44 -13.85
C ALA A 121 1.95 -11.20 -14.03
N ASP A 122 0.86 -10.62 -13.53
CA ASP A 122 -0.46 -11.18 -13.75
C ASP A 122 -0.87 -10.97 -15.22
N ILE A 123 -0.59 -11.99 -16.01
CA ILE A 123 -0.91 -12.03 -17.44
C ILE A 123 -2.43 -12.00 -17.63
N PHE A 124 -3.20 -12.55 -16.68
CA PHE A 124 -4.66 -12.56 -16.77
C PHE A 124 -5.24 -11.16 -16.57
N ASP A 125 -4.77 -10.40 -15.58
CA ASP A 125 -5.20 -9.00 -15.42
C ASP A 125 -4.83 -8.13 -16.63
N THR A 126 -3.70 -8.44 -17.27
CA THR A 126 -3.23 -7.71 -18.46
C THR A 126 -4.04 -8.04 -19.72
N LEU A 127 -4.43 -9.31 -19.90
CA LEU A 127 -5.17 -9.78 -21.09
C LEU A 127 -6.69 -9.70 -20.94
N PHE A 128 -7.19 -9.77 -19.70
CA PHE A 128 -8.59 -9.76 -19.32
C PHE A 128 -8.79 -8.75 -18.19
N PRO A 129 -8.58 -7.44 -18.44
CA PRO A 129 -8.90 -6.44 -17.45
C PRO A 129 -10.37 -6.61 -17.08
N GLU A 130 -10.64 -6.90 -15.80
CA GLU A 130 -12.01 -6.94 -15.31
C GLU A 130 -12.68 -5.61 -15.68
N GLU A 131 -13.86 -5.67 -16.31
CA GLU A 131 -14.64 -4.46 -16.59
C GLU A 131 -14.90 -3.78 -15.25
N GLU A 132 -14.21 -2.65 -15.00
CA GLU A 132 -14.36 -1.89 -13.75
C GLU A 132 -15.85 -1.74 -13.45
N GLU A 133 -16.31 -2.33 -12.34
CA GLU A 133 -17.71 -2.23 -11.93
C GLU A 133 -18.07 -0.75 -11.85
N VAL A 134 -18.89 -0.29 -12.79
CA VAL A 134 -19.17 1.12 -12.92
C VAL A 134 -19.88 1.57 -11.64
N ASN A 135 -19.17 2.36 -10.83
CA ASN A 135 -19.70 2.84 -9.57
C ASN A 135 -20.98 3.65 -9.84
N GLN A 136 -22.12 3.10 -9.45
CA GLN A 136 -23.44 3.70 -9.72
C GLN A 136 -23.53 5.14 -9.21
N LYS A 137 -22.84 5.47 -8.11
CA LYS A 137 -22.78 6.83 -7.57
C LYS A 137 -22.04 7.78 -8.51
N LEU A 138 -21.06 7.27 -9.26
CA LEU A 138 -20.27 8.03 -10.24
C LEU A 138 -21.08 8.31 -11.51
N GLN A 139 -21.87 7.35 -11.98
CA GLN A 139 -22.85 7.57 -13.06
C GLN A 139 -23.91 8.60 -12.67
N GLN A 140 -24.46 8.50 -11.46
CA GLN A 140 -25.43 9.46 -10.93
C GLN A 140 -24.83 10.87 -10.80
N LEU A 141 -23.57 10.98 -10.39
CA LEU A 141 -22.85 12.26 -10.37
C LEU A 141 -22.71 12.83 -11.78
N GLU A 142 -22.37 11.99 -12.77
CA GLU A 142 -22.21 12.41 -14.16
C GLU A 142 -23.52 12.95 -14.74
N GLU A 143 -24.65 12.26 -14.50
CA GLU A 143 -25.97 12.74 -14.89
C GLU A 143 -26.33 14.07 -14.21
N PHE A 144 -26.03 14.20 -12.90
CA PHE A 144 -26.26 15.44 -12.18
C PHE A 144 -25.41 16.59 -12.73
N MET A 145 -24.15 16.34 -13.05
CA MET A 145 -23.22 17.34 -13.62
C MET A 145 -23.67 17.84 -15.00
N LYS A 146 -24.35 17.00 -15.81
CA LYS A 146 -24.94 17.40 -17.09
C LYS A 146 -26.08 18.42 -16.95
N LEU A 147 -26.78 18.43 -15.81
CA LEU A 147 -27.90 19.35 -15.53
C LEU A 147 -27.46 20.73 -15.02
N LEU A 148 -26.18 20.90 -14.69
CA LEU A 148 -25.63 22.13 -14.13
C LEU A 148 -25.10 23.07 -15.22
N THR A 149 -25.10 24.37 -14.93
CA THR A 149 -24.39 25.35 -15.77
C THR A 149 -22.88 25.27 -15.54
N GLU A 150 -22.10 25.77 -16.50
CA GLU A 150 -20.63 25.73 -16.44
C GLU A 150 -20.07 26.37 -15.16
N ASP A 151 -20.57 27.55 -14.78
CA ASP A 151 -20.19 28.21 -13.52
C ASP A 151 -20.47 27.37 -12.26
N GLN A 152 -21.50 26.51 -12.29
CA GLN A 152 -21.87 25.65 -11.17
C GLN A 152 -20.98 24.40 -11.11
N ARG A 153 -20.61 23.86 -12.29
CA ARG A 153 -19.63 22.77 -12.38
C ARG A 153 -18.24 23.23 -11.94
N ASN A 154 -17.81 24.41 -12.38
CA ASN A 154 -16.51 24.97 -12.00
C ASN A 154 -16.42 25.15 -10.48
N LEU A 155 -17.49 25.62 -9.84
CA LEU A 155 -17.55 25.69 -8.37
C LEU A 155 -17.37 24.31 -7.69
N ILE A 156 -17.96 23.25 -8.25
CA ILE A 156 -17.80 21.88 -7.72
C ILE A 156 -16.35 21.41 -7.90
N TYR A 157 -15.75 21.63 -9.07
CA TYR A 157 -14.36 21.24 -9.34
C TYR A 157 -13.37 22.00 -8.45
N GLU A 158 -13.57 23.30 -8.26
CA GLU A 158 -12.69 24.11 -7.40
C GLU A 158 -12.84 23.73 -5.92
N HIS A 159 -14.07 23.45 -5.48
CA HIS A 159 -14.32 23.12 -4.08
C HIS A 159 -13.88 21.71 -3.72
N PHE A 160 -14.25 20.70 -4.52
CA PHE A 160 -13.94 19.29 -4.23
C PHE A 160 -12.67 18.79 -4.91
N GLY A 161 -12.40 19.20 -6.16
CA GLY A 161 -11.21 18.80 -6.90
C GLY A 161 -9.95 19.53 -6.42
N ALA A 162 -9.99 20.86 -6.37
CA ALA A 162 -8.85 21.68 -5.92
C ALA A 162 -8.83 21.93 -4.40
N ARG A 163 -9.82 21.42 -3.65
CA ARG A 163 -9.96 21.57 -2.19
C ARG A 163 -9.93 23.03 -1.71
N LYS A 164 -10.40 23.97 -2.54
CA LYS A 164 -10.44 25.39 -2.17
C LYS A 164 -11.65 25.70 -1.31
N THR A 165 -11.48 26.59 -0.35
CA THR A 165 -12.61 27.13 0.42
C THR A 165 -13.43 28.08 -0.45
N LEU A 166 -14.74 28.19 -0.17
CA LEU A 166 -15.63 29.11 -0.91
C LEU A 166 -15.18 30.58 -0.84
N LYS A 167 -14.42 30.95 0.20
CA LYS A 167 -13.83 32.29 0.32
C LYS A 167 -12.67 32.47 -0.66
N GLN A 168 -11.73 31.51 -0.70
CA GLN A 168 -10.61 31.54 -1.64
C GLN A 168 -11.08 31.57 -3.10
N ILE A 169 -12.13 30.82 -3.44
CA ILE A 169 -12.74 30.86 -4.77
C ILE A 169 -13.28 32.26 -5.08
N CYS A 170 -13.98 32.88 -4.13
CA CYS A 170 -14.50 34.25 -4.30
C CYS A 170 -13.36 35.27 -4.49
N ASP A 171 -12.30 35.16 -3.69
CA ASP A 171 -11.17 36.09 -3.71
C ASP A 171 -10.37 35.96 -5.02
N GLU A 172 -10.19 34.73 -5.52
CA GLU A 172 -9.54 34.46 -6.81
C GLU A 172 -10.38 34.92 -8.01
N GLU A 173 -11.69 34.67 -8.00
CA GLU A 173 -12.60 35.18 -9.04
C GLU A 173 -12.62 36.72 -9.08
N ASN A 174 -12.57 37.36 -7.92
CA ASN A 174 -12.49 38.81 -7.79
C ASN A 174 -11.16 39.35 -8.32
N ALA A 175 -10.05 38.67 -8.01
CA ALA A 175 -8.72 39.00 -8.53
C ALA A 175 -8.62 38.82 -10.06
N ALA A 176 -9.23 37.77 -10.62
CA ALA A 176 -9.21 37.49 -12.05
C ALA A 176 -10.12 38.42 -12.87
N ASN A 177 -11.29 38.77 -12.35
CA ASN A 177 -12.27 39.60 -13.06
C ASN A 177 -12.16 41.11 -12.72
N GLY A 178 -11.30 41.49 -11.77
CA GLY A 178 -11.18 42.87 -11.31
C GLY A 178 -12.45 43.41 -10.63
N THR A 179 -13.23 42.55 -9.99
CA THR A 179 -14.50 42.90 -9.33
C THR A 179 -14.41 42.76 -7.82
N ASP A 180 -15.13 43.60 -7.06
CA ASP A 180 -15.29 43.48 -5.59
C ASP A 180 -16.64 42.82 -5.23
N LYS A 181 -16.87 41.57 -5.64
CA LYS A 181 -18.10 40.88 -5.27
C LYS A 181 -17.97 40.32 -3.85
N SER A 182 -18.94 40.66 -3.00
CA SER A 182 -19.07 40.10 -1.64
C SER A 182 -19.18 38.56 -1.69
N PRO A 183 -18.69 37.83 -0.65
CA PRO A 183 -18.89 36.39 -0.48
C PRO A 183 -20.36 35.94 -0.58
N GLN A 184 -21.32 36.85 -0.42
CA GLN A 184 -22.75 36.59 -0.63
C GLN A 184 -23.09 36.23 -2.09
N SER A 185 -22.28 36.62 -3.07
CA SER A 185 -22.43 36.24 -4.48
C SER A 185 -22.26 34.71 -4.68
N VAL A 186 -21.34 34.09 -3.93
CA VAL A 186 -21.16 32.63 -3.88
C VAL A 186 -22.34 31.95 -3.15
N GLY A 187 -23.11 32.68 -2.34
CA GLY A 187 -24.26 32.17 -1.60
C GLY A 187 -25.38 31.59 -2.48
N ASN A 188 -25.60 32.14 -3.67
CA ASN A 188 -26.56 31.58 -4.62
C ASN A 188 -26.05 30.30 -5.29
N ARG A 189 -24.74 30.21 -5.56
CA ARG A 189 -24.09 29.02 -6.13
C ARG A 189 -23.86 27.91 -5.08
N LYS A 190 -23.73 28.26 -3.80
CA LYS A 190 -23.68 27.33 -2.66
C LYS A 190 -24.93 26.45 -2.57
N LYS A 191 -26.09 26.93 -3.02
CA LYS A 191 -27.33 26.13 -3.06
C LYS A 191 -27.19 24.87 -3.94
N ILE A 192 -26.28 24.85 -4.91
CA ILE A 192 -25.98 23.66 -5.71
C ILE A 192 -25.27 22.59 -4.88
N LEU A 193 -24.35 22.97 -3.99
CA LEU A 193 -23.68 22.03 -3.08
C LEU A 193 -24.69 21.38 -2.11
N GLU A 194 -25.65 22.16 -1.63
CA GLU A 194 -26.76 21.63 -0.81
C GLU A 194 -27.71 20.72 -1.61
N ARG A 195 -27.96 21.03 -2.89
CA ARG A 195 -28.72 20.15 -3.79
C ARG A 195 -27.98 18.85 -4.08
N LEU A 196 -26.67 18.91 -4.34
CA LEU A 196 -25.82 17.76 -4.58
C LEU A 196 -25.80 16.85 -3.35
N LYS A 197 -25.66 17.41 -2.15
CA LYS A 197 -25.77 16.66 -0.89
C LYS A 197 -27.12 15.94 -0.76
N LYS A 198 -28.24 16.63 -1.01
CA LYS A 198 -29.58 16.02 -0.97
C LYS A 198 -29.82 14.98 -2.06
N PHE A 199 -29.16 15.11 -3.21
CA PHE A 199 -29.26 14.16 -4.31
C PHE A 199 -28.63 12.82 -3.92
N PHE A 200 -27.44 12.85 -3.30
CA PHE A 200 -26.80 11.66 -2.77
C PHE A 200 -27.53 11.06 -1.56
N GLU A 201 -28.05 11.88 -0.64
CA GLU A 201 -28.85 11.37 0.50
C GLU A 201 -30.14 10.66 0.07
N LYS A 202 -30.73 11.03 -1.09
CA LYS A 202 -31.90 10.35 -1.66
C LYS A 202 -31.57 9.10 -2.45
N ALA A 203 -30.37 9.02 -3.03
CA ALA A 203 -29.92 7.85 -3.78
C ALA A 203 -29.48 6.69 -2.85
N GLU A 204 -29.31 6.95 -1.55
CA GLU A 204 -28.98 5.95 -0.53
C GLU A 204 -30.22 5.35 0.18
N GLN A 205 -31.44 5.75 -0.20
CA GLN A 205 -32.71 5.17 0.28
C GLN A 205 -33.35 4.28 -0.79
#